data_AF-A0A1V5J6U9-F1
#
_entry.id   AF-A0A1V5J6U9-F1
#
_cell.length_a   1.000
_cell.length_b   1.000
_cell.length_c   1.000
_cell.angle_alpha   90.00
_cell.angle_beta   90.00
_cell.angle_gamma   90.00
#
_symmetry.space_group_name_H-M   'P 1'
#
loop_
_entity.id
_entity.type
_entity.pdbx_description
1 polymer ?
#
loop_
_entity_poly.entity_id
_entity_poly.type
_entity_poly.pdbx_seq_one_letter_code
_entity_poly.pdbx_strand_id
1 'polypeptide(L)'
;MVKLYRCTICGDAYIGENPPANCPFCGAHIEYIKEAKDAVVNFDVELGARDKANAEHALQVEVSNATFYACAADKTDNPEGKILFKALGKVEAEHASIWKKVLKLKSVPQGNETCHSQNVENLKNSHERETRAIDFYRKAAAEADSSRIKQIFEALVEVETDHLHLSEERLK
;
A
#
# COMPACT_ATOMS: atom_id res chain seq x y z
N MET A 1 -26.33 1.76 -13.96
CA MET A 1 -25.69 0.98 -15.06
C MET A 1 -24.29 0.62 -14.59
N VAL A 2 -23.95 -0.67 -14.62
CA VAL A 2 -22.62 -1.16 -14.18
C VAL A 2 -21.54 -0.70 -15.16
N LYS A 3 -20.41 -0.25 -14.63
CA LYS A 3 -19.24 0.25 -15.36
C LYS A 3 -17.98 -0.47 -14.89
N LEU A 4 -16.94 -0.39 -15.73
CA LEU A 4 -15.60 -0.84 -15.41
C LEU A 4 -14.75 0.36 -15.02
N TYR A 5 -14.19 0.33 -13.82
CA TYR A 5 -13.27 1.33 -13.29
C TYR A 5 -11.87 0.73 -13.16
N ARG A 6 -10.87 1.59 -13.10
CA ARG A 6 -9.48 1.20 -12.91
C ARG A 6 -8.76 2.21 -12.04
N CYS A 7 -8.03 1.72 -11.05
CA CYS A 7 -7.16 2.54 -10.23
C CYS A 7 -5.89 2.89 -11.00
N THR A 8 -5.54 4.17 -11.08
CA THR A 8 -4.32 4.64 -11.76
C THR A 8 -3.06 4.44 -10.94
N ILE A 9 -3.17 4.05 -9.67
CA ILE A 9 -2.02 3.75 -8.80
C ILE A 9 -1.63 2.28 -8.93
N CYS A 10 -2.47 1.33 -8.49
CA CYS A 10 -2.16 -0.11 -8.57
C CYS A 10 -2.44 -0.76 -9.94
N GLY A 11 -3.29 -0.13 -10.76
CA GLY A 11 -3.66 -0.63 -12.07
C GLY A 11 -4.78 -1.67 -12.08
N ASP A 12 -5.30 -2.07 -10.93
CA ASP A 12 -6.39 -3.05 -10.82
C ASP A 12 -7.75 -2.48 -11.23
N ALA A 13 -8.60 -3.39 -11.68
CA ALA A 13 -9.93 -3.09 -12.18
C ALA A 13 -11.01 -3.37 -11.14
N TYR A 14 -12.02 -2.51 -11.10
CA TYR A 14 -13.19 -2.64 -10.25
C TYR A 14 -14.46 -2.58 -11.09
N ILE A 15 -15.44 -3.44 -10.80
CA ILE A 15 -16.73 -3.50 -11.50
C ILE A 15 -17.82 -3.04 -10.53
N GLY A 16 -18.54 -1.99 -10.89
CA GLY A 16 -19.60 -1.45 -10.04
C GLY A 16 -20.42 -0.36 -10.73
N GLU A 17 -21.49 0.09 -10.09
CA GLU A 17 -22.32 1.19 -10.61
C GLU A 17 -21.64 2.56 -10.47
N ASN A 18 -20.87 2.74 -9.40
CA ASN A 18 -20.10 3.94 -9.07
C ASN A 18 -18.67 3.54 -8.69
N PRO A 19 -17.65 4.42 -8.86
CA PRO A 19 -16.33 4.15 -8.32
C PRO A 19 -16.42 4.08 -6.77
N PRO A 20 -15.61 3.23 -6.13
CA PRO A 20 -15.54 3.19 -4.66
C PRO A 20 -14.83 4.44 -4.13
N ALA A 21 -15.03 4.77 -2.85
CA ALA A 21 -14.37 5.92 -2.21
C ALA A 21 -12.84 5.74 -2.13
N ASN A 22 -12.40 4.48 -1.98
CA ASN A 22 -11.01 4.07 -1.98
C ASN A 22 -10.88 2.82 -2.85
N CYS A 23 -9.73 2.64 -3.48
CA CYS A 23 -9.42 1.46 -4.25
C CYS A 23 -9.47 0.23 -3.32
N PRO A 24 -10.29 -0.79 -3.62
CA PRO A 24 -10.47 -1.94 -2.73
C PRO A 24 -9.24 -2.87 -2.69
N PHE A 25 -8.21 -2.58 -3.48
CA PHE A 25 -6.99 -3.37 -3.58
C PHE A 25 -5.83 -2.67 -2.88
N CYS A 26 -5.58 -1.39 -3.18
CA CYS A 26 -4.43 -0.63 -2.69
C CYS A 26 -4.80 0.61 -1.86
N GLY A 27 -6.05 0.78 -1.43
CA GLY A 27 -6.48 1.90 -0.59
C GLY A 27 -6.54 3.29 -1.27
N ALA A 28 -5.91 3.48 -2.43
CA ALA A 28 -5.80 4.79 -3.10
C ALA A 28 -7.16 5.49 -3.27
N HIS A 29 -7.20 6.79 -2.99
CA HIS A 29 -8.44 7.57 -2.93
C HIS A 29 -9.15 7.67 -4.29
N ILE A 30 -10.44 8.01 -4.27
CA ILE A 30 -11.34 8.03 -5.44
C ILE A 30 -10.81 8.85 -6.63
N GLU A 31 -9.99 9.88 -6.39
CA GLU A 31 -9.37 10.71 -7.42
C GLU A 31 -8.44 9.92 -8.37
N TYR A 32 -7.89 8.80 -7.89
CA TYR A 32 -7.10 7.88 -8.69
C TYR A 32 -7.94 6.81 -9.40
N ILE A 33 -9.26 6.85 -9.30
CA ILE A 33 -10.14 5.83 -9.88
C ILE A 33 -10.91 6.45 -11.05
N LYS A 34 -10.65 5.94 -12.25
CA LYS A 34 -11.28 6.41 -13.48
C LYS A 34 -12.07 5.29 -14.14
N GLU A 35 -13.05 5.64 -14.99
CA GLU A 35 -13.61 4.66 -15.92
C GLU A 35 -12.46 4.06 -16.74
N ALA A 36 -12.45 2.75 -16.95
CA ALA A 36 -11.29 2.04 -17.48
C ALA A 36 -10.87 2.50 -18.88
N LYS A 37 -11.80 3.00 -19.68
CA LYS A 37 -11.54 3.59 -21.01
C LYS A 37 -10.70 4.88 -20.94
N ASP A 38 -10.74 5.58 -19.80
CA ASP A 38 -10.05 6.87 -19.56
C ASP A 38 -8.84 6.71 -18.63
N ALA A 39 -8.63 5.51 -18.08
CA ALA A 39 -7.57 5.23 -17.11
C ALA A 39 -6.24 4.92 -17.79
N VAL A 40 -5.29 5.86 -17.70
CA VAL A 40 -3.91 5.67 -18.13
C VAL A 40 -3.09 5.14 -16.96
N VAL A 41 -2.53 3.94 -17.10
CA VAL A 41 -1.69 3.29 -16.09
C VAL A 41 -0.36 2.93 -16.73
N ASN A 42 0.73 3.45 -16.19
CA ASN A 42 2.07 3.12 -16.65
C ASN A 42 2.97 2.71 -15.48
N PHE A 43 3.59 1.53 -15.62
CA PHE A 43 4.65 1.03 -14.73
C PHE A 43 5.99 0.93 -15.46
N ASP A 44 6.01 1.07 -16.79
CA ASP A 44 7.23 1.12 -17.58
C ASP A 44 7.79 2.55 -17.53
N VAL A 45 8.52 2.81 -16.45
CA VAL A 45 9.14 4.10 -16.15
C VAL A 45 10.65 3.93 -16.24
N GLU A 46 11.33 4.84 -16.92
CA GLU A 46 12.79 4.91 -16.86
C GLU A 46 13.20 5.42 -15.48
N LEU A 47 13.93 4.59 -14.72
CA LEU A 47 14.33 4.91 -13.36
C LEU A 47 15.76 5.43 -13.34
N GLY A 48 15.92 6.69 -12.90
CA GLY A 48 17.21 7.17 -12.44
C GLY A 48 17.71 6.37 -11.23
N ALA A 49 19.00 6.50 -10.90
CA ALA A 49 19.60 5.74 -9.79
C ALA A 49 18.87 5.96 -8.45
N ARG A 50 18.39 7.19 -8.19
CA ARG A 50 17.65 7.54 -6.98
C ARG A 50 16.26 6.91 -6.96
N ASP A 51 15.46 7.11 -8.01
CA ASP A 51 14.11 6.53 -8.11
C ASP A 51 14.13 5.01 -8.02
N LYS A 52 15.14 4.37 -8.62
CA LYS A 52 15.34 2.93 -8.52
C LYS A 52 15.61 2.50 -7.07
N ALA A 53 16.55 3.15 -6.38
CA ALA A 53 16.87 2.84 -4.99
C ALA A 53 15.67 3.07 -4.07
N ASN A 54 14.89 4.14 -4.29
CA ASN A 54 13.68 4.42 -3.53
C ASN A 54 12.60 3.37 -3.80
N ALA A 55 12.38 2.96 -5.04
CA ALA A 55 11.43 1.89 -5.38
C ALA A 55 11.84 0.53 -4.79
N GLU A 56 13.14 0.21 -4.78
CA GLU A 56 13.67 -1.00 -4.14
C GLU A 56 13.47 -0.99 -2.62
N HIS A 57 13.68 0.16 -1.98
CA HIS A 57 13.42 0.32 -0.55
C HIS A 57 11.92 0.25 -0.23
N ALA A 58 11.08 0.90 -1.03
CA ALA A 58 9.63 0.84 -0.87
C ALA A 58 9.13 -0.61 -0.99
N LEU A 59 9.61 -1.38 -1.98
CA LEU A 59 9.30 -2.80 -2.07
C LEU A 59 9.65 -3.57 -0.78
N GLN A 60 10.77 -3.27 -0.14
CA GLN A 60 11.15 -3.91 1.13
C GLN A 60 10.23 -3.53 2.27
N VAL A 61 9.85 -2.25 2.37
CA VAL A 61 8.88 -1.74 3.35
C VAL A 61 7.54 -2.48 3.19
N GLU A 62 7.00 -2.52 1.98
CA GLU A 62 5.71 -3.14 1.70
C GLU A 62 5.71 -4.65 1.93
N VAL A 63 6.80 -5.34 1.57
CA VAL A 63 6.95 -6.77 1.85
C VAL A 63 7.06 -7.05 3.35
N SER A 64 7.78 -6.22 4.09
CA SER A 64 7.86 -6.29 5.55
C SER A 64 6.47 -6.10 6.15
N ASN A 65 5.77 -5.02 5.82
CA ASN A 65 4.45 -4.72 6.38
C ASN A 65 3.41 -5.79 6.01
N ALA A 66 3.34 -6.24 4.75
CA ALA A 66 2.47 -7.34 4.33
C ALA A 66 2.72 -8.63 5.13
N THR A 67 3.99 -8.97 5.37
CA THR A 67 4.36 -10.17 6.13
C THR A 67 4.02 -10.04 7.61
N PHE A 68 4.27 -8.87 8.20
CA PHE A 68 3.90 -8.56 9.58
C PHE A 68 2.39 -8.68 9.78
N TYR A 69 1.60 -8.04 8.91
CA TYR A 69 0.16 -8.04 9.01
C TYR A 69 -0.45 -9.43 8.78
N ALA A 70 0.11 -10.22 7.85
CA ALA A 70 -0.29 -11.61 7.69
C ALA A 70 -0.03 -12.44 8.96
N CYS A 71 1.11 -12.26 9.63
CA CYS A 71 1.40 -12.89 10.91
C CYS A 71 0.41 -12.42 11.99
N ALA A 72 0.21 -11.11 12.12
CA ALA A 72 -0.65 -10.53 13.15
C ALA A 72 -2.11 -10.99 13.01
N ALA A 73 -2.61 -11.08 11.77
CA ALA A 73 -3.95 -11.59 11.46
C ALA A 73 -4.16 -13.04 11.91
N ASP A 74 -3.11 -13.87 11.86
CA ASP A 74 -3.16 -15.26 12.30
C ASP A 74 -3.14 -15.38 13.84
N LYS A 75 -2.23 -14.63 14.47
CA LYS A 75 -1.84 -14.84 15.88
C LYS A 75 -2.51 -13.92 16.90
N THR A 76 -3.07 -12.78 16.49
CA THR A 76 -3.66 -11.82 17.43
C THR A 76 -4.82 -12.44 18.23
N ASP A 77 -4.94 -12.05 19.50
CA ASP A 77 -5.97 -12.50 20.45
C ASP A 77 -7.33 -11.79 20.29
N ASN A 78 -7.42 -10.80 19.41
CA ASN A 78 -8.64 -10.04 19.16
C ASN A 78 -9.32 -10.43 17.82
N PRO A 79 -10.60 -10.86 17.83
CA PRO A 79 -11.31 -11.25 16.61
C PRO A 79 -11.43 -10.16 15.54
N GLU A 80 -11.69 -8.90 15.91
CA GLU A 80 -11.73 -7.78 14.97
C GLU A 80 -10.32 -7.47 14.44
N GLY A 81 -9.31 -7.54 15.30
CA GLY A 81 -7.89 -7.40 14.93
C GLY A 81 -7.48 -8.37 13.84
N LYS A 82 -7.97 -9.62 13.86
CA LYS A 82 -7.73 -10.58 12.77
C LYS A 82 -8.26 -10.09 11.42
N ILE A 83 -9.44 -9.46 11.41
CA ILE A 83 -10.04 -8.91 10.20
C ILE A 83 -9.24 -7.69 9.73
N LEU A 84 -8.91 -6.78 10.64
CA LEU A 84 -8.13 -5.58 10.37
C LEU A 84 -6.77 -5.93 9.76
N PHE A 85 -5.95 -6.72 10.45
CA PHE A 85 -4.60 -7.04 9.98
C PHE A 85 -4.64 -7.87 8.70
N LYS A 86 -5.66 -8.70 8.50
CA LYS A 86 -5.83 -9.39 7.21
C LYS A 86 -6.15 -8.43 6.07
N ALA A 87 -6.90 -7.35 6.34
CA ALA A 87 -7.18 -6.32 5.35
C ALA A 87 -5.92 -5.51 5.03
N LEU A 88 -5.24 -4.98 6.04
CA LEU A 88 -3.98 -4.24 5.88
C LEU A 88 -2.94 -5.07 5.12
N GLY A 89 -2.73 -6.34 5.53
CA GLY A 89 -1.75 -7.21 4.85
C GLY A 89 -2.06 -7.48 3.37
N LYS A 90 -3.32 -7.36 2.93
CA LYS A 90 -3.66 -7.43 1.49
C LYS A 90 -3.37 -6.12 0.77
N VAL A 91 -3.59 -4.99 1.42
CA VAL A 91 -3.28 -3.66 0.87
C VAL A 91 -1.77 -3.53 0.66
N GLU A 92 -0.96 -3.85 1.67
CA GLU A 92 0.51 -3.80 1.55
C GLU A 92 1.05 -4.81 0.53
N ALA A 93 0.40 -5.98 0.39
CA ALA A 93 0.77 -6.93 -0.66
C ALA A 93 0.51 -6.36 -2.06
N GLU A 94 -0.55 -5.57 -2.26
CA GLU A 94 -0.77 -4.87 -3.53
C GLU A 94 0.24 -3.73 -3.72
N HIS A 95 0.60 -3.00 -2.67
CA HIS A 95 1.66 -2.00 -2.74
C HIS A 95 3.01 -2.62 -3.15
N ALA A 96 3.38 -3.76 -2.56
CA ALA A 96 4.54 -4.53 -2.99
C ALA A 96 4.42 -4.95 -4.47
N SER A 97 3.22 -5.30 -4.94
CA SER A 97 2.99 -5.59 -6.36
C SER A 97 3.18 -4.37 -7.26
N ILE A 98 2.87 -3.15 -6.81
CA ILE A 98 3.16 -1.91 -7.56
C ILE A 98 4.65 -1.80 -7.82
N TRP A 99 5.46 -1.88 -6.77
CA TRP A 99 6.91 -1.75 -6.88
C TRP A 99 7.53 -2.90 -7.68
N LYS A 100 7.00 -4.12 -7.56
CA LYS A 100 7.37 -5.25 -8.44
C LYS A 100 7.12 -4.93 -9.92
N LYS A 101 5.98 -4.33 -10.26
CA LYS A 101 5.64 -3.90 -11.64
C LYS A 101 6.62 -2.83 -12.13
N VAL A 102 6.89 -1.80 -11.32
CA VAL A 102 7.84 -0.69 -11.61
C VAL A 102 9.27 -1.19 -11.82
N LEU A 103 9.76 -2.07 -10.93
CA LEU A 103 11.11 -2.63 -10.97
C LEU A 103 11.26 -3.79 -11.97
N LYS A 104 10.18 -4.18 -12.66
CA LYS A 104 10.14 -5.28 -13.64
C LYS A 104 10.62 -6.63 -13.06
N LEU A 105 10.34 -6.87 -11.77
CA LEU A 105 10.70 -8.13 -11.11
C LEU A 105 9.75 -9.25 -11.51
N LYS A 106 10.24 -10.49 -11.52
CA LYS A 106 9.40 -11.67 -11.83
C LYS A 106 8.39 -11.96 -10.71
N SER A 107 8.81 -11.79 -9.47
CA SER A 107 8.01 -12.05 -8.26
C SER A 107 8.33 -11.01 -7.19
N VAL A 108 7.39 -10.83 -6.26
CA VAL A 108 7.64 -10.11 -5.01
C VAL A 108 8.54 -10.99 -4.13
N PRO A 109 9.60 -10.45 -3.50
CA PRO A 109 10.44 -11.23 -2.58
C PRO A 109 9.64 -11.66 -1.34
N GLN A 110 10.07 -12.75 -0.71
CA GLN A 110 9.45 -13.23 0.52
C GLN A 110 9.96 -12.40 1.72
N GLY A 111 9.05 -11.93 2.56
CA GLY A 111 9.39 -11.31 3.84
C GLY A 111 9.54 -12.34 4.96
N ASN A 112 10.11 -11.91 6.07
CA ASN A 112 10.32 -12.72 7.26
C ASN A 112 10.12 -11.89 8.53
N GLU A 113 8.88 -11.48 8.77
CA GLU A 113 8.51 -10.71 9.95
C GLU A 113 7.91 -11.60 11.04
N THR A 114 8.00 -11.11 12.27
CA THR A 114 7.32 -11.69 13.43
C THR A 114 6.28 -10.72 13.95
N CYS A 115 5.35 -11.23 14.74
CA CYS A 115 4.24 -10.46 15.31
C CYS A 115 3.97 -10.93 16.74
N HIS A 116 3.10 -10.21 17.44
CA HIS A 116 2.70 -10.50 18.81
C HIS A 116 1.36 -11.27 18.84
N SER A 117 1.10 -11.95 19.95
CA SER A 117 -0.25 -12.49 20.21
C SER A 117 -1.19 -11.40 20.75
N GLN A 118 -0.67 -10.43 21.51
CA GLN A 118 -1.50 -9.36 22.07
C GLN A 118 -1.84 -8.32 20.99
N ASN A 119 -3.14 -8.05 20.80
CA ASN A 119 -3.60 -7.13 19.77
C ASN A 119 -3.05 -5.70 19.94
N VAL A 120 -2.96 -5.21 21.18
CA VAL A 120 -2.45 -3.84 21.46
C VAL A 120 -0.99 -3.66 21.04
N GLU A 121 -0.16 -4.70 21.19
CA GLU A 121 1.25 -4.64 20.77
C GLU A 121 1.37 -4.67 19.24
N ASN A 122 0.51 -5.43 18.55
CA ASN A 122 0.44 -5.38 17.09
C ASN A 122 -0.06 -4.02 16.58
N LEU A 123 -1.01 -3.38 17.26
CA LEU A 123 -1.51 -2.04 16.90
C LEU A 123 -0.42 -0.97 17.07
N LYS A 124 0.37 -1.01 18.16
CA LYS A 124 1.53 -0.12 18.34
C LYS A 124 2.58 -0.33 17.25
N ASN A 125 2.89 -1.59 16.94
CA ASN A 125 3.86 -1.91 15.90
C ASN A 125 3.37 -1.48 14.50
N SER A 126 2.08 -1.65 14.21
CA SER A 126 1.40 -1.12 13.02
C SER A 126 1.56 0.40 12.94
N HIS A 127 1.21 1.14 14.00
CA HIS A 127 1.35 2.59 14.06
C HIS A 127 2.78 3.07 13.75
N GLU A 128 3.79 2.43 14.35
CA GLU A 128 5.19 2.75 14.09
C GLU A 128 5.63 2.43 12.66
N ARG A 129 5.11 1.35 12.06
CA ARG A 129 5.39 0.98 10.67
C ARG A 129 4.85 2.02 9.70
N GLU A 130 3.60 2.43 9.88
CA GLU A 130 3.00 3.43 8.98
C GLU A 130 3.64 4.79 9.16
N THR A 131 3.98 5.18 10.38
CA THR A 131 4.74 6.42 10.63
C THR A 131 6.05 6.44 9.81
N ARG A 132 6.84 5.36 9.85
CA ARG A 132 8.10 5.27 9.11
C ARG A 132 7.89 5.19 7.60
N ALA A 133 6.86 4.47 7.13
CA ALA A 133 6.53 4.37 5.72
C ALA A 133 6.14 5.76 5.17
N ILE A 134 5.27 6.48 5.85
CA ILE A 134 4.85 7.85 5.51
C ILE A 134 6.06 8.79 5.42
N ASP A 135 6.93 8.79 6.43
CA ASP A 135 8.11 9.67 6.44
C ASP A 135 9.04 9.38 5.26
N PHE A 136 9.28 8.09 4.98
CA PHE A 136 10.06 7.68 3.83
C PHE A 136 9.38 8.08 2.51
N TYR A 137 8.10 7.79 2.32
CA TYR A 137 7.37 8.06 1.08
C TYR A 137 7.25 9.55 0.79
N ARG A 138 7.05 10.40 1.80
CA ARG A 138 7.09 11.87 1.64
C ARG A 138 8.43 12.33 1.10
N LYS A 139 9.53 11.83 1.65
CA LYS A 139 10.88 12.16 1.19
C LYS A 139 11.11 11.64 -0.23
N ALA A 140 10.75 10.39 -0.50
CA ALA A 140 10.91 9.78 -1.81
C ALA A 140 10.12 10.51 -2.91
N ALA A 141 8.89 10.95 -2.61
CA ALA A 141 8.08 11.78 -3.50
C ALA A 141 8.74 13.15 -3.79
N ALA A 142 9.28 13.80 -2.76
CA ALA A 142 9.92 15.11 -2.89
C ALA A 142 11.21 15.08 -3.72
N GLU A 143 11.94 13.96 -3.67
CA GLU A 143 13.22 13.78 -4.36
C GLU A 143 13.09 13.03 -5.70
N ALA A 144 11.88 12.60 -6.10
CA ALA A 144 11.66 11.80 -7.29
C ALA A 144 11.90 12.59 -8.57
N ASP A 145 12.68 12.01 -9.49
CA ASP A 145 12.96 12.60 -10.79
C ASP A 145 11.81 12.31 -11.78
N SER A 146 11.17 11.14 -11.64
CA SER A 146 10.00 10.75 -12.42
C SER A 146 8.69 11.23 -11.82
N SER A 147 7.88 11.93 -12.61
CA SER A 147 6.52 12.35 -12.22
C SER A 147 5.61 11.18 -11.86
N ARG A 148 5.82 10.01 -12.49
CA ARG A 148 5.05 8.81 -12.18
C ARG A 148 5.45 8.21 -10.84
N ILE A 149 6.74 8.16 -10.52
CA ILE A 149 7.23 7.66 -9.24
C ILE A 149 6.79 8.58 -8.11
N LYS A 150 6.89 9.89 -8.31
CA LYS A 150 6.34 10.90 -7.40
C LYS A 150 4.87 10.64 -7.10
N GLN A 151 4.03 10.49 -8.13
CA GLN A 151 2.60 10.24 -7.95
C GLN A 151 2.30 8.96 -7.17
N ILE A 152 3.04 7.87 -7.41
CA ILE A 152 2.84 6.62 -6.66
C ILE A 152 3.16 6.86 -5.18
N PHE A 153 4.28 7.50 -4.86
CA PHE A 153 4.62 7.80 -3.47
C PHE A 153 3.62 8.75 -2.80
N GLU A 154 3.16 9.79 -3.48
CA GLU A 154 2.13 10.72 -2.95
C GLU A 154 0.83 9.97 -2.62
N ALA A 155 0.37 9.10 -3.51
CA ALA A 155 -0.81 8.29 -3.26
C ALA A 155 -0.62 7.30 -2.10
N LEU A 156 0.55 6.67 -1.98
CA LEU A 156 0.84 5.79 -0.84
C LEU A 156 0.91 6.57 0.48
N VAL A 157 1.41 7.82 0.49
CA VAL A 157 1.36 8.67 1.70
C VAL A 157 -0.08 8.87 2.18
N GLU A 158 -1.04 9.08 1.29
CA GLU A 158 -2.45 9.22 1.65
C GLU A 158 -2.99 7.92 2.26
N VAL A 159 -2.70 6.77 1.64
CA VAL A 159 -3.16 5.46 2.10
C VAL A 159 -2.55 5.10 3.45
N GLU A 160 -1.23 5.26 3.62
CA GLU A 160 -0.58 4.97 4.89
C GLU A 160 -1.04 5.93 6.00
N THR A 161 -1.42 7.16 5.65
CA THR A 161 -2.03 8.09 6.61
C THR A 161 -3.39 7.58 7.09
N ASP A 162 -4.21 6.98 6.22
CA ASP A 162 -5.45 6.32 6.63
C ASP A 162 -5.18 5.11 7.55
N HIS A 163 -4.15 4.32 7.25
CA HIS A 163 -3.72 3.21 8.11
C HIS A 163 -3.25 3.70 9.49
N LEU A 164 -2.48 4.79 9.53
CA LEU A 164 -2.04 5.43 10.77
C LEU A 164 -3.25 5.86 11.61
N HIS A 165 -4.21 6.58 11.03
CA HIS A 165 -5.44 6.99 11.73
C HIS A 165 -6.25 5.77 12.24
N LEU A 166 -6.32 4.68 11.47
CA LEU A 166 -6.98 3.45 11.92
C LEU A 166 -6.35 2.86 13.17
N SER A 167 -5.02 2.93 13.29
CA SER A 167 -4.29 2.50 14.49
C SER A 167 -4.48 3.45 15.67
N GLU A 168 -4.48 4.77 15.42
CA GLU A 168 -4.71 5.81 16.45
C GLU A 168 -6.09 5.66 17.09
N GLU A 169 -7.15 5.53 16.29
CA GLU A 169 -8.51 5.36 16.81
C GLU A 169 -8.65 4.09 17.67
N ARG A 170 -7.84 3.05 17.41
CA ARG A 170 -7.88 1.77 18.13
C ARG A 170 -6.96 1.70 19.34
N LEU A 171 -6.07 2.67 19.50
CA LEU A 171 -5.14 2.78 20.63
C LEU A 171 -5.60 3.79 21.70
N LYS A 172 -6.70 4.53 21.44
CA LYS A 172 -7.39 5.37 22.43
C LYS A 172 -8.09 4.52 23.49
#